data_AF-A0A0U2WKH7-F1
#
_entry.id   AF-A0A0U2WKH7-F1
#
_cell.length_a   1.000
_cell.length_b   1.000
_cell.length_c   1.000
_cell.angle_alpha   90.00
_cell.angle_beta   90.00
_cell.angle_gamma   90.00
#
_symmetry.space_group_name_H-M   'P 1'
#
loop_
_entity.id
_entity.type
_entity.pdbx_description
1 polymer ?
#
loop_
_entity_poly.entity_id
_entity_poly.type
_entity_poly.pdbx_seq_one_letter_code
_entity_poly.pdbx_strand_id
1 'polypeptide(L)'
;MIPSLEKEPLMIGESMVAGVRPLVGIDLDDTQTSMLLSIARRHCKLVLEHGKAGTSQERRREIVEEIQSLRSAREALIEELKFSENK
;
A
#
# COMPACT_ATOMS: atom_id res chain seq x y z
N MET A 1 1.02 31.16 -25.88
CA MET A 1 0.47 29.88 -26.37
C MET A 1 1.54 28.83 -26.16
N ILE A 2 1.40 27.99 -25.13
CA ILE A 2 2.28 26.84 -24.88
C ILE A 2 1.49 25.61 -25.37
N PRO A 3 2.03 24.79 -26.28
CA PRO A 3 1.30 23.63 -26.80
C PRO A 3 1.19 22.53 -25.74
N SER A 4 0.01 21.91 -25.70
CA SER A 4 -0.36 20.76 -24.89
C SER A 4 0.66 19.63 -25.02
N LEU A 5 1.27 19.25 -23.91
CA LEU A 5 1.92 17.95 -23.76
C LEU A 5 0.84 16.89 -23.57
N GLU A 6 0.80 15.99 -24.53
CA GLU A 6 -0.12 14.87 -24.62
C GLU A 6 0.01 13.97 -23.39
N LYS A 7 -1.15 13.59 -22.87
CA LYS A 7 -1.34 12.82 -21.65
C LYS A 7 -1.20 11.35 -22.01
N GLU A 8 0.00 10.78 -21.87
CA GLU A 8 0.14 9.33 -21.99
C GLU A 8 -0.53 8.64 -20.79
N PRO A 9 -1.47 7.70 -21.02
CA PRO A 9 -2.08 6.96 -19.94
C PRO A 9 -1.09 5.92 -19.42
N LEU A 10 -0.79 5.99 -18.11
CA LEU A 10 -0.11 4.91 -17.40
C LEU A 10 -0.95 3.63 -17.52
N MET A 11 -0.59 2.79 -18.48
CA MET A 11 -1.03 1.41 -18.58
C MET A 11 -0.45 0.66 -17.38
N ILE A 12 -1.17 0.65 -16.26
CA ILE A 12 -0.96 -0.33 -15.20
C ILE A 12 -1.49 -1.65 -15.75
N GLY A 13 -0.69 -2.27 -16.61
CA GLY A 13 -0.91 -3.62 -17.08
C GLY A 13 -0.84 -4.55 -15.88
N GLU A 14 -1.99 -5.14 -15.55
CA GLU A 14 -2.08 -6.32 -14.71
C GLU A 14 -1.29 -7.45 -15.38
N SER A 15 0.01 -7.52 -15.08
CA SER A 15 0.81 -8.69 -15.39
C SER A 15 0.56 -9.73 -14.30
N MET A 16 -0.40 -10.60 -14.57
CA MET A 16 -0.59 -11.87 -13.89
C MET A 16 0.62 -12.77 -14.18
N VAL A 17 1.72 -12.53 -13.48
CA VAL A 17 2.79 -13.51 -13.33
C VAL A 17 2.73 -13.94 -11.87
N ALA A 18 2.19 -15.13 -11.64
CA ALA A 18 2.33 -15.85 -10.38
C ALA A 18 3.83 -16.06 -10.19
N GLY A 19 4.41 -15.23 -9.34
CA GLY A 19 5.85 -15.06 -9.27
C GLY A 19 6.16 -14.34 -7.98
N VAL A 20 6.84 -15.08 -7.10
CA VAL A 20 7.32 -14.62 -5.81
C VAL A 20 8.03 -13.28 -6.01
N ARG A 21 7.51 -12.23 -5.36
CA ARG A 21 8.10 -10.89 -5.44
C ARG A 21 8.96 -10.66 -4.20
N PRO A 22 10.29 -10.54 -4.35
CA PRO A 22 11.15 -10.39 -3.19
C PRO A 22 10.92 -9.02 -2.54
N LEU A 23 10.59 -9.04 -1.25
CA LEU A 23 10.49 -7.83 -0.43
C LEU A 23 11.61 -7.85 0.61
N VAL A 24 12.77 -7.33 0.22
CA VAL A 24 14.02 -7.32 1.02
C VAL A 24 14.29 -8.67 1.68
N GLY A 25 14.69 -9.66 0.88
CA GLY A 25 15.10 -10.96 1.37
C GLY A 25 13.98 -11.82 1.96
N ILE A 26 12.73 -11.50 1.63
CA ILE A 26 11.54 -12.29 1.97
C ILE A 26 10.85 -12.72 0.68
N ASP A 27 10.69 -14.02 0.49
CA ASP A 27 9.88 -14.62 -0.56
C ASP A 27 8.40 -14.52 -0.19
N LEU A 28 7.66 -13.74 -0.97
CA LEU A 28 6.23 -13.53 -0.79
C LEU A 28 5.41 -14.39 -1.75
N ASP A 29 4.43 -15.12 -1.23
CA ASP A 29 3.38 -15.70 -2.05
C ASP A 29 2.38 -14.64 -2.56
N ASP A 30 1.52 -15.03 -3.50
CA ASP A 30 0.54 -14.13 -4.12
C ASP A 30 -0.48 -13.59 -3.10
N THR A 31 -0.85 -14.37 -2.09
CA THR A 31 -1.79 -13.98 -1.04
C THR A 31 -1.17 -12.91 -0.14
N GLN A 32 0.05 -13.14 0.32
CA GLN A 32 0.83 -12.24 1.16
C GLN A 32 1.12 -10.92 0.41
N THR A 33 1.49 -11.03 -0.86
CA THR A 33 1.67 -9.88 -1.75
C THR A 33 0.37 -9.07 -1.86
N SER A 34 -0.76 -9.73 -2.08
CA SER A 34 -2.08 -9.08 -2.16
C SER A 34 -2.46 -8.37 -0.85
N MET A 35 -2.20 -8.99 0.30
CA MET A 35 -2.45 -8.40 1.61
C MET A 35 -1.61 -7.14 1.84
N LEU A 36 -0.30 -7.19 1.58
CA LEU A 36 0.59 -6.04 1.71
C LEU A 36 0.19 -4.90 0.76
N LEU A 37 -0.19 -5.23 -0.48
CA LEU A 37 -0.69 -4.24 -1.44
C LEU A 37 -2.00 -3.61 -0.99
N SER A 38 -2.91 -4.38 -0.39
CA SER A 38 -4.17 -3.87 0.16
C SER A 38 -3.92 -2.85 1.27
N ILE A 39 -3.02 -3.18 2.21
CA ILE A 39 -2.61 -2.27 3.29
C ILE A 39 -2.00 -0.99 2.71
N ALA A 40 -1.06 -1.10 1.77
CA ALA A 40 -0.41 0.04 1.15
C ALA A 40 -1.40 0.95 0.41
N ARG A 41 -2.32 0.36 -0.38
CA ARG A 41 -3.36 1.10 -1.09
C ARG A 41 -4.25 1.89 -0.12
N ARG A 42 -4.68 1.26 0.99
CA ARG A 42 -5.51 1.94 2.00
C ARG A 42 -4.73 3.06 2.70
N HIS A 43 -3.47 2.81 3.06
CA HIS A 43 -2.60 3.83 3.65
C HIS A 43 -2.49 5.07 2.75
N CYS A 44 -2.17 4.88 1.47
CA CYS A 44 -2.06 5.99 0.52
C CYS A 44 -3.37 6.79 0.38
N LYS A 45 -4.52 6.10 0.31
CA LYS A 45 -5.84 6.77 0.25
C LYS A 45 -6.08 7.65 1.48
N LEU A 46 -5.78 7.14 2.67
CA LEU A 46 -5.94 7.86 3.93
C LEU A 46 -5.01 9.07 4.02
N VAL A 47 -3.76 8.95 3.61
CA VAL A 47 -2.81 10.09 3.57
C VAL A 47 -3.31 11.19 2.64
N LEU A 48 -3.81 10.81 1.46
CA LEU A 48 -4.40 11.77 0.53
C LEU A 48 -5.64 12.44 1.10
N GLU A 49 -6.52 11.70 1.78
CA GLU A 49 -7.69 12.26 2.46
C GLU A 49 -7.30 13.23 3.59
N HIS A 50 -6.32 12.85 4.42
CA HIS A 50 -5.84 13.69 5.51
C HIS A 50 -5.36 15.07 5.03
N GLY A 51 -4.68 15.10 3.86
CA GLY A 51 -4.17 16.32 3.24
C GLY A 51 -5.21 17.19 2.53
N LYS A 52 -6.45 16.70 2.31
CA LYS A 52 -7.50 17.50 1.67
C LYS A 52 -7.96 18.64 2.59
N ALA A 53 -8.17 19.82 2.01
CA ALA A 53 -8.66 20.99 2.74
C ALA A 53 -10.04 20.75 3.39
N GLY A 54 -10.93 20.01 2.70
CA GLY A 54 -12.27 19.73 3.17
C GLY A 54 -12.40 18.65 4.26
N THR A 55 -11.31 17.99 4.63
CA THR A 55 -11.35 16.97 5.69
C THR A 55 -11.51 17.65 7.06
N SER A 56 -12.47 17.19 7.86
CA SER A 56 -12.70 17.74 9.20
C SER A 56 -11.55 17.38 10.15
N GLN A 57 -11.38 18.15 11.23
CA GLN A 57 -10.35 17.85 12.23
C GLN A 57 -10.60 16.51 12.94
N GLU A 58 -11.86 16.18 13.20
CA GLU A 58 -12.25 14.89 13.76
C GLU A 58 -11.84 13.74 12.84
N ARG A 59 -12.20 13.82 11.55
CA ARG A 59 -11.81 12.81 10.56
C ARG A 59 -10.30 12.68 10.42
N ARG A 60 -9.55 13.79 10.51
CA ARG A 60 -8.08 13.72 10.51
C ARG A 60 -7.53 12.92 11.69
N ARG A 61 -8.13 13.01 12.89
CA ARG A 61 -7.73 12.19 14.04
C ARG A 61 -8.00 10.71 13.80
N GLU A 62 -9.20 10.37 13.32
CA GLU A 62 -9.55 8.99 12.95
C GLU A 62 -8.59 8.42 11.89
N ILE A 63 -8.24 9.22 10.87
CA ILE A 63 -7.30 8.79 9.84
C ILE A 63 -5.93 8.46 10.44
N VAL A 64 -5.44 9.23 11.41
CA VAL A 64 -4.16 8.94 12.07
C VAL A 64 -4.22 7.60 12.81
N GLU A 65 -5.31 7.33 13.51
CA GLU A 65 -5.54 6.05 14.20
C GLU A 65 -5.63 4.88 13.20
N GLU A 66 -6.37 5.05 12.10
CA GLU A 66 -6.44 4.06 11.02
C GLU A 66 -5.06 3.79 10.41
N ILE A 67 -4.26 4.82 10.15
CA ILE A 67 -2.89 4.69 9.63
C ILE A 67 -2.00 3.93 10.62
N GLN A 68 -2.10 4.21 11.92
CA GLN A 68 -1.36 3.47 12.95
C GLN A 68 -1.75 1.98 12.95
N SER A 69 -3.05 1.68 12.91
CA SER A 69 -3.54 0.30 12.81
C SER A 69 -3.00 -0.42 11.56
N LEU A 70 -2.98 0.24 10.41
CA LEU A 70 -2.42 -0.32 9.18
C LEU A 70 -0.92 -0.58 9.26
N ARG A 71 -0.16 0.28 9.97
CA ARG A 71 1.27 0.06 10.21
C ARG A 71 1.51 -1.17 11.08
N SER A 72 0.76 -1.32 12.17
CA SER A 72 0.83 -2.50 13.03
C SER A 72 0.45 -3.78 12.28
N ALA A 73 -0.60 -3.74 11.45
CA ALA A 73 -0.99 -4.89 10.63
C ALA A 73 0.10 -5.30 9.63
N ARG A 74 0.76 -4.32 9.00
CA ARG A 74 1.92 -4.58 8.13
C ARG A 74 3.07 -5.20 8.91
N GLU A 75 3.40 -4.67 10.09
CA GLU A 75 4.51 -5.17 10.90
C GLU A 75 4.27 -6.60 11.36
N ALA A 76 3.06 -6.92 11.83
CA ALA A 76 2.67 -8.28 12.20
C ALA A 76 2.78 -9.26 11.02
N LEU A 77 2.32 -8.86 9.83
CA LEU A 77 2.43 -9.69 8.63
C LEU A 77 3.91 -9.92 8.26
N ILE A 78 4.75 -8.88 8.32
CA ILE A 78 6.20 -9.02 8.04
C ILE A 78 6.89 -9.93 9.06
N GLU A 79 6.51 -9.86 10.33
CA GLU A 79 7.05 -10.75 11.36
C GLU A 79 6.66 -12.21 11.12
N GLU A 80 5.40 -12.47 10.77
CA GLU A 80 4.92 -13.82 10.41
C GLU A 80 5.67 -14.39 9.21
N LEU A 81 5.93 -13.56 8.20
CA LEU A 81 6.69 -13.94 7.01
C LEU A 81 8.13 -14.33 7.35
N LYS A 82 8.83 -13.49 8.12
CA LYS A 82 10.21 -13.77 8.57
C LYS A 82 10.30 -15.05 9.39
N PHE A 83 9.28 -15.38 10.18
CA PHE A 83 9.27 -16.62 10.95
C PHE A 83 9.05 -17.84 10.06
N SER A 84 8.24 -17.70 9.01
CA SER A 84 7.91 -18.78 8.08
C SER A 84 9.10 -19.17 7.19
N GLU A 85 10.01 -18.23 6.86
CA GLU A 85 11.22 -18.53 6.07
C GLU A 85 12.35 -19.19 6.87
N ASN A 86 12.38 -19.04 8.20
CA ASN A 86 13.43 -19.59 9.06
C ASN A 86 13.15 -21.03 9.53
N LYS A 87 12.15 -21.70 8.95
CA LYS A 87 11.63 -22.99 9.39
C LYS A 87 11.79 -24.05 8.30
#